data_AF-A0A8H7PGC6-F1
#
_entry.id   AF-A0A8H7PGC6-F1
#
_cell.length_a   1.000
_cell.length_b   1.000
_cell.length_c   1.000
_cell.angle_alpha   90.00
_cell.angle_beta   90.00
_cell.angle_gamma   90.00
#
_symmetry.space_group_name_H-M   'P 1'
#
loop_
_entity.id
_entity.type
_entity.pdbx_description
1 polymer ?
#
loop_
_entity_poly.entity_id
_entity_poly.type
_entity_poly.pdbx_seq_one_letter_code
_entity_poly.pdbx_strand_id
1 'polypeptide(L)'
;MSNIKMLNERDEEEVEVSWEDQQKINSFSKLNTRTDDLEEQYEKLKQEKEYLDDLSMELELADEDEPVRYKIGDAFVHMPLDKALERITNDSEKVQADIDDLKSQMDDVHGQMEELKKALYSKFGKSINLEKD
;
A
#
# COMPACT_ATOMS: atom_id res chain seq x y z
N MET A 1 -17.94 35.70 42.61
CA MET A 1 -16.72 34.91 42.84
C MET A 1 -16.71 33.78 41.83
N SER A 2 -15.95 33.95 40.74
CA SER A 2 -15.85 32.93 39.68
C SER A 2 -15.02 31.75 40.20
N ASN A 3 -15.62 30.57 40.19
CA ASN A 3 -14.89 29.31 40.32
C ASN A 3 -13.97 29.18 39.10
N ILE A 4 -12.68 29.44 39.31
CA ILE A 4 -11.63 28.95 38.43
C ILE A 4 -11.69 27.44 38.53
N LYS A 5 -12.32 26.82 37.53
CA LYS A 5 -12.21 25.40 37.28
C LYS A 5 -10.77 25.20 36.84
N MET A 6 -9.88 24.90 37.79
CA MET A 6 -8.56 24.35 37.52
C MET A 6 -8.80 23.17 36.57
N LEU A 7 -8.41 23.34 35.32
CA LEU A 7 -8.25 22.20 34.42
C LEU A 7 -7.15 21.39 35.09
N ASN A 8 -7.51 20.19 35.57
CA ASN A 8 -6.54 19.22 36.08
C ASN A 8 -5.37 19.20 35.10
N GLU A 9 -4.17 19.52 35.61
CA GLU A 9 -2.93 19.15 34.97
C GLU A 9 -3.10 17.69 34.59
N ARG A 10 -3.07 17.43 33.29
CA ARG A 10 -3.22 16.08 32.76
C ARG A 10 -2.23 15.21 33.52
N ASP A 11 -2.70 14.08 34.03
CA ASP A 11 -1.85 12.96 34.43
C ASP A 11 -1.14 12.41 33.17
N GLU A 12 -0.36 13.26 32.48
CA GLU A 12 0.71 12.84 31.60
C GLU A 12 1.80 12.40 32.57
N GLU A 13 1.75 11.12 32.97
CA GLU A 13 2.89 10.49 33.64
C GLU A 13 4.12 10.81 32.79
N GLU A 14 5.09 11.55 33.35
CA GLU A 14 6.40 11.76 32.74
C GLU A 14 7.11 10.40 32.69
N VAL A 15 6.78 9.60 31.66
CA VAL A 15 7.43 8.33 31.41
C VAL A 15 8.78 8.62 30.77
N GLU A 16 9.86 8.26 31.47
CA GLU A 16 11.21 8.40 30.91
C GLU A 16 11.35 7.55 29.63
N VAL A 17 11.71 8.20 28.53
CA VAL A 17 11.94 7.55 27.24
C VAL A 17 13.42 7.17 27.15
N SER A 18 13.71 5.87 27.13
CA SER A 18 15.08 5.39 26.92
C SER A 18 15.46 5.48 25.44
N TRP A 19 16.77 5.41 25.15
CA TRP A 19 17.25 5.38 23.77
C TRP A 19 16.69 4.20 22.97
N GLU A 20 16.56 3.02 23.58
CA GLU A 20 15.97 1.83 22.93
C GLU A 20 14.49 2.04 22.57
N ASP A 21 13.75 2.78 23.39
CA ASP A 21 12.35 3.10 23.08
C ASP A 21 12.26 4.08 21.93
N GLN A 22 13.13 5.10 21.92
CA GLN A 22 13.19 6.04 20.81
C GLN A 22 13.54 5.32 19.50
N GLN A 23 14.39 4.30 19.54
CA GLN A 23 14.65 3.46 18.37
C GLN A 23 13.39 2.70 17.91
N LYS A 24 12.61 2.13 18.83
CA LYS A 24 11.34 1.46 18.50
C LYS A 24 10.33 2.43 17.92
N ILE A 25 10.22 3.64 18.47
CA ILE A 25 9.37 4.72 17.95
C ILE A 25 9.79 5.09 16.52
N ASN A 26 11.08 5.32 16.30
CA ASN A 26 11.60 5.65 14.98
C ASN A 26 11.37 4.51 13.96
N SER A 27 11.53 3.25 14.39
CA SER A 27 11.25 2.09 13.55
C SER A 27 9.76 1.99 13.22
N PHE A 28 8.87 2.26 14.18
CA PHE A 28 7.43 2.31 13.94
C PHE A 28 7.07 3.38 12.90
N SER A 29 7.61 4.60 13.02
CA SER A 29 7.39 5.66 12.03
C SER A 29 7.86 5.25 10.62
N LYS A 30 9.03 4.59 10.52
CA LYS A 30 9.53 4.09 9.23
C LYS A 30 8.64 3.01 8.62
N LEU A 31 8.15 2.09 9.44
CA LEU A 31 7.23 1.04 8.96
C LEU A 31 5.91 1.65 8.50
N ASN A 32 5.39 2.66 9.19
CA ASN A 32 4.17 3.34 8.77
C ASN A 32 4.34 4.02 7.40
N THR A 33 5.43 4.76 7.18
CA THR A 33 5.73 5.31 5.85
C THR A 33 5.87 4.21 4.79
N ARG A 34 6.53 3.09 5.13
CA ARG A 34 6.65 1.97 4.21
C ARG A 34 5.28 1.35 3.88
N THR A 35 4.37 1.25 4.84
CA THR A 35 3.00 0.79 4.60
C THR A 35 2.29 1.71 3.63
N ASP A 36 2.40 3.03 3.80
CA ASP A 36 1.80 4.01 2.88
C ASP A 36 2.33 3.83 1.45
N ASP A 37 3.65 3.70 1.31
CA ASP A 37 4.30 3.50 0.01
C ASP A 37 3.87 2.18 -0.66
N LEU A 38 3.70 1.11 0.13
CA LEU A 38 3.24 -0.20 -0.36
C LEU A 38 1.76 -0.16 -0.75
N GLU A 39 0.90 0.49 0.05
CA GLU A 39 -0.53 0.68 -0.25
C GLU A 39 -0.71 1.47 -1.56
N GLU A 40 0.07 2.54 -1.76
CA GLU A 40 0.02 3.33 -3.01
C GLU A 40 0.44 2.50 -4.22
N GLN A 41 1.51 1.72 -4.11
CA GLN A 41 1.97 0.83 -5.19
C GLN A 41 0.96 -0.26 -5.50
N TYR A 42 0.36 -0.84 -4.47
CA TYR A 42 -0.66 -1.87 -4.60
C TYR A 42 -1.88 -1.37 -5.36
N GLU A 43 -2.39 -0.18 -5.00
CA GLU A 43 -3.55 0.41 -5.69
C GLU A 43 -3.23 0.77 -7.15
N LYS A 44 -1.99 1.21 -7.47
CA LYS A 44 -1.56 1.42 -8.85
C LYS A 44 -1.58 0.14 -9.68
N LEU A 45 -1.03 -0.95 -9.15
CA LEU A 45 -1.03 -2.25 -9.86
C LEU A 45 -2.44 -2.81 -10.02
N LYS A 46 -3.32 -2.60 -9.04
CA LYS A 46 -4.74 -2.95 -9.16
C LYS A 46 -5.43 -2.22 -10.31
N GLN A 47 -5.20 -0.92 -10.44
CA GLN A 47 -5.74 -0.14 -11.55
C GLN A 47 -5.17 -0.60 -12.90
N GLU A 48 -3.89 -0.94 -12.95
CA GLU A 48 -3.27 -1.51 -14.16
C GLU A 48 -3.88 -2.88 -14.52
N LYS A 49 -4.13 -3.73 -13.52
CA LYS A 49 -4.80 -5.03 -13.72
C LYS A 49 -6.20 -4.86 -14.29
N GLU A 50 -6.98 -3.95 -13.71
CA GLU A 50 -8.33 -3.62 -14.18
C GLU A 50 -8.29 -3.12 -15.64
N TYR A 51 -7.35 -2.22 -15.96
CA TYR A 51 -7.15 -1.74 -17.32
C TYR A 51 -6.82 -2.87 -18.31
N LEU A 52 -5.96 -3.82 -17.93
CA LEU A 52 -5.63 -4.97 -18.78
C LEU A 52 -6.83 -5.91 -18.97
N ASP A 53 -7.62 -6.12 -17.93
CA ASP A 53 -8.82 -6.97 -18.00
C ASP A 53 -9.91 -6.32 -18.87
N ASP A 54 -10.12 -5.01 -18.74
CA ASP A 54 -11.01 -4.23 -19.60
C ASP A 54 -10.55 -4.28 -21.07
N LEU A 55 -9.26 -4.05 -21.31
CA LEU A 55 -8.69 -4.13 -22.66
C LEU A 55 -8.84 -5.54 -23.25
N SER A 56 -8.67 -6.59 -22.44
CA SER A 56 -8.89 -7.97 -22.88
C SER A 56 -10.34 -8.18 -23.31
N MET A 57 -11.31 -7.73 -22.50
CA MET A 57 -12.74 -7.84 -22.83
C MET A 57 -13.12 -7.05 -24.09
N GLU A 58 -12.55 -5.86 -24.31
CA GLU A 58 -12.80 -5.08 -25.52
C GLU A 58 -12.30 -5.80 -26.79
N LEU A 59 -11.16 -6.51 -26.69
CA LEU A 59 -10.58 -7.24 -27.80
C LEU A 59 -11.29 -8.56 -28.12
N GLU A 60 -12.10 -9.12 -27.22
CA GLU A 60 -12.92 -10.31 -27.50
C GLU A 60 -13.93 -10.10 -28.63
N LEU A 61 -14.33 -8.85 -28.88
CA LEU A 61 -15.27 -8.49 -29.95
C LEU A 61 -14.59 -8.02 -31.24
N ALA A 62 -13.25 -8.00 -31.27
CA ALA A 62 -12.49 -7.60 -32.45
C ALA A 62 -12.55 -8.68 -33.54
N ASP A 63 -12.49 -8.24 -34.80
CA ASP A 63 -12.40 -9.15 -35.94
C ASP A 63 -11.02 -9.84 -35.94
N GLU A 64 -11.00 -11.17 -35.91
CA GLU A 64 -9.77 -11.98 -35.91
C GLU A 64 -8.92 -11.77 -37.17
N ASP A 65 -9.55 -11.33 -38.27
CA ASP A 65 -8.88 -11.09 -39.56
C ASP A 65 -8.29 -9.68 -39.69
N GLU A 66 -8.59 -8.76 -38.76
CA GLU A 66 -8.07 -7.38 -38.79
C GLU A 66 -7.00 -7.12 -37.70
N PRO A 67 -5.85 -6.49 -38.06
CA PRO A 67 -4.84 -6.14 -37.07
C PRO A 67 -5.29 -4.98 -36.18
N VAL A 68 -5.03 -5.10 -34.88
CA VAL A 68 -5.34 -4.06 -33.89
C VAL A 68 -4.20 -3.06 -33.77
N ARG A 69 -4.52 -1.81 -33.43
CA ARG A 69 -3.52 -0.77 -33.15
C ARG A 69 -3.10 -0.84 -31.69
N TYR A 70 -2.00 -1.52 -31.41
CA TYR A 70 -1.46 -1.70 -30.06
C TYR A 70 -0.47 -0.59 -29.70
N LYS A 71 -0.62 0.02 -28.52
CA LYS A 71 0.25 1.12 -28.06
C LYS A 71 1.51 0.56 -27.38
N ILE A 72 2.69 1.02 -27.79
CA ILE A 72 3.97 0.72 -27.15
C ILE A 72 4.71 2.04 -26.93
N GLY A 73 4.85 2.45 -25.67
CA GLY A 73 5.36 3.78 -25.32
C GLY A 73 4.50 4.88 -25.94
N ASP A 74 5.09 5.71 -26.80
CA ASP A 74 4.39 6.82 -27.47
C ASP A 74 3.93 6.49 -28.90
N ALA A 75 4.11 5.24 -29.36
CA ALA A 75 3.78 4.82 -30.72
C ALA A 75 2.67 3.76 -30.76
N PHE A 76 1.93 3.70 -31.87
CA PHE A 76 0.98 2.63 -32.16
C PHE A 76 1.52 1.74 -33.27
N VAL A 77 1.46 0.43 -33.07
CA VAL A 77 1.85 -0.60 -34.05
C VAL A 77 0.64 -1.44 -34.43
N HIS A 78 0.55 -1.83 -35.70
CA HIS A 78 -0.44 -2.83 -36.12
C HIS A 78 0.05 -4.20 -35.65
N MET A 79 -0.75 -4.85 -34.83
CA MET A 79 -0.46 -6.15 -34.24
C MET A 79 -1.60 -7.11 -34.55
N PRO A 80 -1.31 -8.36 -34.96
CA PRO A 80 -2.32 -9.41 -35.02
C PRO A 80 -3.05 -9.56 -33.68
N LEU A 81 -4.36 -9.85 -33.72
CA LEU A 81 -5.21 -9.94 -32.53
C LEU A 81 -4.70 -11.01 -31.55
N ASP A 82 -4.31 -12.18 -32.06
CA ASP A 82 -3.74 -13.29 -31.28
C ASP A 82 -2.50 -12.85 -30.48
N LYS A 83 -1.61 -12.07 -31.11
CA LYS A 83 -0.39 -11.54 -30.48
C LYS A 83 -0.69 -10.46 -29.45
N ALA A 84 -1.73 -9.65 -29.68
CA ALA A 84 -2.16 -8.64 -28.72
C ALA A 84 -2.74 -9.29 -27.46
N LEU A 85 -3.62 -10.30 -27.63
CA LEU A 85 -4.20 -11.06 -26.53
C LEU A 85 -3.12 -11.82 -25.74
N GLU A 86 -2.19 -12.50 -26.43
CA GLU A 86 -1.06 -13.19 -25.77
C GLU A 86 -0.24 -12.23 -24.90
N ARG A 87 0.02 -11.00 -25.37
CA ARG A 87 0.72 -9.99 -24.58
C ARG A 87 -0.08 -9.54 -23.36
N ILE A 88 -1.36 -9.24 -23.54
CA ILE A 88 -2.24 -8.82 -22.45
C ILE A 88 -2.32 -9.90 -21.37
N THR A 89 -2.47 -11.17 -21.76
CA THR A 89 -2.46 -12.29 -20.80
C THR A 89 -1.13 -12.35 -20.03
N ASN A 90 0.01 -12.30 -20.72
CA ASN A 90 1.32 -12.35 -20.07
C ASN A 90 1.54 -11.16 -19.11
N ASP A 91 1.10 -9.96 -19.48
CA ASP A 91 1.26 -8.78 -18.64
C ASP A 91 0.29 -8.82 -17.45
N SER A 92 -0.93 -9.31 -17.65
CA SER A 92 -1.93 -9.54 -16.61
C SER A 92 -1.44 -10.55 -15.55
N GLU A 93 -0.77 -11.62 -15.98
CA GLU A 93 -0.14 -12.61 -15.09
C GLU A 93 1.02 -12.01 -14.27
N LYS A 94 1.88 -11.19 -14.89
CA LYS A 94 2.96 -10.50 -14.17
C LYS A 94 2.42 -9.54 -13.14
N VAL A 95 1.48 -8.68 -13.53
CA VAL A 95 0.84 -7.71 -12.61
C VAL A 95 0.17 -8.46 -11.45
N GLN A 96 -0.48 -9.59 -11.72
CA GLN A 96 -1.07 -10.42 -10.65
C GLN A 96 -0.01 -10.96 -9.69
N ALA A 97 1.13 -11.44 -10.20
CA ALA A 97 2.23 -11.90 -9.36
C ALA A 97 2.82 -10.77 -8.49
N ASP A 98 3.00 -9.59 -9.07
CA ASP A 98 3.50 -8.40 -8.34
C ASP A 98 2.50 -7.93 -7.26
N ILE A 99 1.19 -7.99 -7.55
CA ILE A 99 0.12 -7.72 -6.58
C ILE A 99 0.21 -8.69 -5.39
N ASP A 100 0.44 -9.98 -5.64
CA ASP A 100 0.49 -10.99 -4.60
C ASP A 100 1.78 -10.89 -3.76
N ASP A 101 2.91 -10.53 -4.38
CA ASP A 101 4.14 -10.21 -3.65
C ASP A 101 3.97 -8.96 -2.76
N LEU A 102 3.37 -7.88 -3.28
CA LEU A 102 3.08 -6.68 -2.50
C LEU A 102 2.17 -6.98 -1.31
N LYS A 103 1.13 -7.80 -1.47
CA LYS A 103 0.28 -8.23 -0.34
C LYS A 103 1.10 -8.94 0.73
N SER A 104 1.98 -9.87 0.34
CA SER A 104 2.85 -10.56 1.30
C SER A 104 3.76 -9.57 2.05
N GLN A 105 4.32 -8.59 1.34
CA GLN A 105 5.15 -7.55 1.98
C GLN A 105 4.34 -6.66 2.93
N MET A 106 3.11 -6.31 2.56
CA MET A 106 2.19 -5.54 3.40
C MET A 106 1.82 -6.30 4.67
N ASP A 107 1.53 -7.60 4.56
CA ASP A 107 1.23 -8.46 5.70
C ASP A 107 2.43 -8.56 6.67
N ASP A 108 3.65 -8.72 6.13
CA ASP A 108 4.88 -8.77 6.93
C ASP A 108 5.14 -7.45 7.67
N VAL A 109 4.94 -6.31 6.99
CA VAL A 109 5.10 -4.98 7.61
C VAL A 109 4.02 -4.74 8.66
N HIS A 110 2.78 -5.15 8.39
CA HIS A 110 1.67 -5.04 9.34
C HIS A 110 1.95 -5.88 10.61
N GLY A 111 2.45 -7.11 10.45
CA GLY A 111 2.88 -7.94 11.58
C GLY A 111 3.95 -7.27 12.45
N GLN A 112 4.99 -6.71 11.83
CA GLN A 112 6.05 -5.99 12.55
C GLN A 112 5.53 -4.73 13.26
N MET A 113 4.62 -3.99 12.62
CA MET A 113 3.99 -2.82 13.23
C MET A 113 3.16 -3.20 14.45
N GLU A 114 2.37 -4.26 14.38
CA GLU A 114 1.53 -4.74 15.50
C GLU A 114 2.37 -5.16 16.72
N GLU A 115 3.49 -5.83 16.49
CA GLU A 115 4.43 -6.19 17.56
C GLU A 115 5.03 -4.95 18.23
N LEU A 116 5.49 -3.98 17.44
CA LEU A 116 6.04 -2.72 17.95
C LEU A 116 4.97 -1.88 18.67
N LYS A 117 3.76 -1.82 18.13
CA LYS A 117 2.61 -1.12 18.71
C LYS A 117 2.30 -1.67 20.10
N LYS A 118 2.19 -3.00 20.24
CA LYS A 118 1.99 -3.67 21.54
C LYS A 118 3.11 -3.38 22.52
N ALA A 119 4.36 -3.47 22.08
CA ALA A 119 5.53 -3.20 22.93
C ALA A 119 5.55 -1.75 23.45
N LEU A 120 5.24 -0.78 22.58
CA LEU A 120 5.22 0.64 22.92
C LEU A 120 4.03 0.99 23.82
N TYR A 121 2.82 0.53 23.51
CA TYR A 121 1.64 0.75 24.37
C TYR A 121 1.75 0.04 25.72
N SER A 122 2.40 -1.13 25.80
CA SER A 122 2.64 -1.79 27.09
C SER A 122 3.55 -0.98 28.01
N LYS A 123 4.42 -0.12 27.47
CA LYS A 123 5.39 0.67 28.24
C LYS A 123 4.90 2.09 28.51
N PHE A 124 4.33 2.74 27.51
CA PHE A 124 3.94 4.15 27.56
C PHE A 124 2.43 4.34 27.78
N GLY A 125 1.60 3.32 27.53
CA GLY A 125 0.17 3.38 27.79
C GLY A 125 -0.49 4.58 27.09
N LYS A 126 -1.04 5.51 27.88
CA LYS A 126 -1.71 6.71 27.37
C LYS A 126 -0.76 7.85 26.98
N SER A 127 0.53 7.76 27.31
CA SER A 127 1.50 8.82 26.99
C SER A 127 2.06 8.73 25.57
N ILE A 128 1.66 7.71 24.79
CA ILE A 128 2.01 7.57 23.37
C ILE A 128 0.76 7.44 22.49
N ASN A 129 0.80 8.05 21.30
CA ASN A 129 -0.20 7.87 20.26
C ASN A 129 0.46 7.33 18.99
N LEU A 130 0.04 6.16 18.53
CA LEU A 130 0.59 5.44 17.37
C LEU A 130 -0.49 5.16 16.31
N GLU A 131 -1.63 5.82 16.40
CA GLU A 131 -2.68 5.71 15.39
C GLU A 131 -2.37 6.61 14.18
N LYS A 132 -2.73 6.14 13.00
CA LYS A 132 -2.65 6.88 11.73
C LYS A 132 -3.84 7.86 11.68
N ASP A 133 -3.58 9.13 11.34
CA ASP A 133 -4.63 10.13 11.05
C ASP A 133 -5.29 9.87 9.69
#